data_AF-A0A257RVR0-F1
#
_entry.id   AF-A0A257RVR0-F1
#
_cell.length_a   1.000
_cell.length_b   1.000
_cell.length_c   1.000
_cell.angle_alpha   90.00
_cell.angle_beta   90.00
_cell.angle_gamma   90.00
#
_symmetry.space_group_name_H-M   'P 1'
#
loop_
_entity.id
_entity.type
_entity.pdbx_description
1 polymer ?
#
loop_
_entity_poly.entity_id
_entity_poly.type
_entity_poly.pdbx_seq_one_letter_code
_entity_poly.pdbx_strand_id
1 'polypeptide(L)'
;MHAQVSGLAALAPFFGTLASFALLPGLAPRVWHRHMVRISLAWVALGLVIGAAAAGPAAAAEQLWHSGLVDFLPFIAVLMALYTLGGGVLIAGGPWGRPGGNLLLLAVGTL
;
A
#
# COMPACT_ATOMS: atom_id res chain seq x y z
N MET A 1 20.53 13.79 23.94
CA MET A 1 19.77 14.67 23.02
C MET A 1 19.29 13.82 21.86
N HIS A 2 18.16 13.12 22.02
CA HIS A 2 17.54 12.38 20.92
C HIS A 2 16.92 13.43 20.01
N ALA A 3 17.58 13.72 18.89
CA ALA A 3 16.94 14.51 17.85
C ALA A 3 15.64 13.77 17.52
N GLN A 4 14.50 14.40 17.85
CA GLN A 4 13.25 14.07 17.21
C GLN A 4 13.55 14.15 15.72
N VAL A 5 13.73 13.01 15.06
CA VAL A 5 13.60 12.95 13.61
C VAL A 5 12.20 13.50 13.38
N SER A 6 12.13 14.77 12.99
CA SER A 6 10.91 15.55 12.92
C SER A 6 9.86 14.68 12.26
N GLY A 7 8.72 14.41 12.92
CA GLY A 7 7.75 13.40 12.44
C GLY A 7 7.39 13.57 10.95
N LEU A 8 7.48 14.80 10.44
CA LEU A 8 7.37 15.15 9.02
C LEU A 8 8.34 14.39 8.10
N ALA A 9 9.61 14.25 8.47
CA ALA A 9 10.61 13.50 7.70
C ALA A 9 10.26 12.01 7.64
N ALA A 10 9.78 11.43 8.75
CA ALA A 10 9.33 10.04 8.80
C ALA A 10 8.06 9.79 7.95
N LEU A 11 7.24 10.81 7.73
CA LEU A 11 6.05 10.73 6.89
C LEU A 11 6.35 10.88 5.40
N ALA A 12 7.50 11.43 5.01
CA ALA A 12 7.84 11.70 3.61
C ALA A 12 7.80 10.44 2.71
N PRO A 13 8.34 9.26 3.10
CA PRO A 13 8.23 8.03 2.30
C PRO A 13 6.79 7.58 2.07
N PHE A 14 5.95 7.72 3.09
CA PHE A 14 4.54 7.33 3.04
C PHE A 14 3.76 8.25 2.09
N PHE A 15 3.83 9.57 2.30
CA PHE A 15 3.19 10.55 1.43
C PHE A 15 3.73 10.49 0.01
N GLY A 16 5.04 10.32 -0.17
CA GLY A 16 5.66 10.17 -1.47
C GLY A 16 5.15 8.96 -2.23
N THR A 17 4.98 7.82 -1.56
CA THR A 17 4.38 6.61 -2.14
C THR A 17 2.93 6.89 -2.57
N LEU A 18 2.09 7.41 -1.68
CA LEU A 18 0.69 7.72 -2.00
C LEU A 18 0.55 8.72 -3.15
N ALA A 19 1.31 9.81 -3.11
CA ALA A 19 1.32 10.82 -4.17
C ALA A 19 1.78 10.23 -5.51
N SER A 20 2.76 9.31 -5.49
CA SER A 20 3.22 8.61 -6.70
C SER A 20 2.10 7.76 -7.30
N PHE A 21 1.39 6.96 -6.50
CA PHE A 21 0.26 6.14 -6.98
C PHE A 21 -0.95 6.97 -7.40
N ALA A 22 -1.21 8.11 -6.76
CA ALA A 22 -2.35 8.95 -7.07
C ALA A 22 -2.13 9.82 -8.32
N LEU A 23 -0.94 10.39 -8.48
CA LEU A 23 -0.68 11.43 -9.49
C LEU A 23 0.02 10.90 -10.74
N LEU A 24 1.04 10.04 -10.60
CA LEU A 24 1.87 9.64 -11.75
C LEU A 24 1.15 8.80 -12.82
N PRO A 25 0.20 7.90 -12.49
CA PRO A 25 -0.56 7.20 -13.52
C PRO A 25 -1.33 8.15 -14.43
N GLY A 26 -1.82 9.27 -13.90
CA GLY A 26 -2.57 10.28 -14.64
C GLY A 26 -1.69 11.32 -15.34
N LEU A 27 -0.67 11.83 -14.64
CA LEU A 27 0.20 12.90 -15.16
C LEU A 27 1.30 12.39 -16.10
N ALA A 28 1.86 11.21 -15.83
CA ALA A 28 2.96 10.64 -16.61
C ALA A 28 2.81 9.11 -16.81
N PRO A 29 1.79 8.64 -17.56
CA PRO A 29 1.46 7.22 -17.67
C PRO A 29 2.63 6.37 -18.16
N ARG A 30 3.38 6.82 -19.18
CA ARG A 30 4.51 6.05 -19.74
C ARG A 30 5.64 5.84 -18.72
N VAL A 31 5.93 6.86 -17.92
CA VAL A 31 6.94 6.79 -16.86
C VAL A 31 6.46 5.85 -15.76
N TRP A 32 5.21 6.01 -15.33
CA TRP A 32 4.61 5.15 -14.30
C TRP A 32 4.67 3.67 -14.69
N HIS A 33 4.14 3.29 -15.85
CA HIS A 33 4.10 1.88 -16.26
C HIS A 33 5.50 1.26 -16.43
N ARG A 34 6.51 2.05 -16.82
CA ARG A 34 7.89 1.56 -16.99
C ARG A 34 8.70 1.54 -15.67
N HIS A 35 8.42 2.45 -14.75
CA HIS A 35 9.27 2.71 -13.59
C HIS A 35 8.56 2.62 -12.24
N MET A 36 7.30 2.19 -12.18
CA MET A 36 6.53 2.05 -10.93
C MET A 36 7.35 1.38 -9.84
N VAL A 37 7.92 0.20 -10.14
CA VAL A 37 8.73 -0.57 -9.18
C VAL A 37 9.95 0.23 -8.69
N ARG A 38 10.64 0.95 -9.59
CA ARG A 38 11.82 1.75 -9.21
C ARG A 38 11.45 2.93 -8.32
N ILE A 39 10.33 3.58 -8.62
CA ILE A 39 9.81 4.71 -7.84
C ILE A 39 9.39 4.23 -6.44
N SER A 40 8.64 3.14 -6.37
CA SER A 40 8.26 2.54 -5.08
C SER A 40 9.47 2.11 -4.27
N LEU A 41 10.46 1.46 -4.89
CA LEU A 41 11.71 1.07 -4.22
C LEU A 41 12.50 2.28 -3.71
N ALA A 42 12.49 3.40 -4.43
CA ALA A 42 13.16 4.62 -3.97
C ALA A 42 12.52 5.16 -2.67
N TRP A 43 11.18 5.14 -2.57
CA TRP A 43 10.50 5.53 -1.33
C TRP A 43 10.73 4.55 -0.19
N VAL A 44 10.71 3.24 -0.47
CA VAL A 44 11.04 2.20 0.53
C VAL A 44 12.48 2.39 1.04
N ALA A 45 13.44 2.58 0.14
CA ALA A 45 14.84 2.81 0.51
C ALA A 45 15.00 4.08 1.35
N LEU A 46 14.32 5.17 1.00
CA LEU A 46 14.31 6.39 1.81
C LEU A 46 13.76 6.13 3.22
N GLY A 47 12.65 5.39 3.34
CA GLY A 47 12.09 5.00 4.63
C GLY A 47 13.05 4.16 5.47
N LEU A 48 13.75 3.22 4.86
CA LEU A 48 14.77 2.41 5.53
C LEU A 48 15.96 3.24 6.00
N VAL A 49 16.44 4.19 5.19
CA VAL A 49 17.54 5.08 5.57
C VAL A 49 17.13 5.97 6.75
N ILE A 50 15.93 6.55 6.72
CA ILE A 50 15.41 7.38 7.82
C ILE A 50 15.24 6.54 9.09
N GLY A 51 14.66 5.34 8.98
CA GLY A 51 14.48 4.41 10.10
C GLY A 51 15.82 3.95 10.69
N ALA A 52 16.79 3.61 9.84
CA ALA A 52 18.12 3.20 10.28
C ALA A 52 18.88 4.33 10.96
N ALA A 53 18.72 5.58 10.51
CA ALA A 53 19.30 6.75 11.16
C ALA A 53 18.64 7.05 12.52
N ALA A 54 17.34 6.76 12.68
CA ALA A 54 16.59 7.04 13.90
C ALA A 54 16.75 5.96 14.99
N ALA A 55 16.68 4.69 14.61
CA ALA A 55 16.60 3.54 15.52
C ALA A 55 17.71 2.50 15.31
N GLY A 56 18.60 2.70 14.33
CA GLY A 56 19.67 1.79 13.98
C GLY A 56 19.30 0.81 12.85
N PRO A 57 20.30 0.28 12.13
CA PRO A 57 20.08 -0.55 10.94
C PRO A 57 19.39 -1.89 11.25
N ALA A 58 19.67 -2.48 12.41
CA ALA A 58 19.03 -3.73 12.84
C ALA A 58 17.52 -3.55 13.06
N ALA A 59 17.11 -2.47 13.75
CA ALA A 59 15.71 -2.15 13.99
C ALA A 59 14.97 -1.85 12.67
N ALA A 60 15.59 -1.11 11.74
CA ALA A 60 15.00 -0.84 10.44
C ALA A 60 14.81 -2.13 9.60
N ALA A 61 15.78 -3.05 9.65
CA ALA A 61 15.67 -4.34 8.97
C ALA A 61 14.60 -5.25 9.59
N GLU A 62 14.50 -5.28 10.92
CA GLU A 62 13.44 -5.99 11.63
C GLU A 62 12.06 -5.44 11.24
N GLN A 63 11.90 -4.11 11.20
CA GLN A 63 10.64 -3.49 10.83
C GLN A 63 10.25 -3.78 9.37
N LEU A 64 11.22 -3.80 8.46
CA LEU A 64 11.01 -4.21 7.07
C LEU A 64 10.55 -5.67 6.97
N TRP A 65 11.21 -6.55 7.72
CA TRP A 65 10.89 -7.97 7.74
C TRP A 65 9.50 -8.22 8.32
N HIS A 66 9.21 -7.62 9.48
CA HIS A 66 7.92 -7.75 10.15
C HIS A 66 6.80 -7.22 9.25
N SER A 67 6.93 -5.98 8.76
CA SER A 67 5.90 -5.39 7.89
C SER A 67 5.72 -6.17 6.59
N GLY A 68 6.82 -6.63 5.98
CA GLY A 68 6.79 -7.34 4.71
C GLY A 68 6.24 -8.77 4.81
N LEU A 69 6.62 -9.53 5.83
CA LEU A 69 6.26 -10.94 5.95
C LEU A 69 5.12 -11.20 6.93
N VAL A 70 5.08 -10.48 8.04
CA VAL A 70 4.07 -10.71 9.08
C VAL A 70 2.79 -9.96 8.77
N ASP A 71 2.88 -8.74 8.22
CA ASP A 71 1.68 -7.96 7.90
C ASP A 71 1.25 -8.13 6.43
N PHE A 72 2.19 -7.98 5.49
CA PHE A 72 1.86 -7.92 4.06
C PHE A 72 1.53 -9.29 3.45
N LEU A 73 2.28 -10.33 3.82
CA LEU A 73 2.08 -11.67 3.24
C LEU A 73 0.71 -12.29 3.62
N PRO A 74 0.24 -12.21 4.88
CA PRO A 74 -1.11 -12.67 5.22
C PRO A 74 -2.19 -11.87 4.51
N PHE A 75 -2.01 -10.56 4.32
CA PHE A 75 -2.94 -9.76 3.53
C PHE A 75 -3.03 -10.24 2.08
N ILE A 76 -1.90 -10.52 1.42
CA ILE A 76 -1.88 -11.12 0.07
C ILE A 76 -2.60 -12.48 0.08
N ALA A 77 -2.37 -13.31 1.10
CA ALA A 77 -3.04 -14.61 1.20
C ALA A 77 -4.57 -14.46 1.31
N VAL A 78 -5.06 -13.49 2.09
CA VAL A 78 -6.50 -13.17 2.19
C VAL A 78 -7.04 -12.68 0.85
N LEU A 79 -6.34 -11.78 0.16
CA LEU A 79 -6.74 -11.33 -1.18
C LEU A 79 -6.79 -12.48 -2.18
N MET A 80 -5.82 -13.38 -2.13
CA MET A 80 -5.79 -14.58 -2.96
C MET A 80 -6.96 -15.50 -2.66
N ALA A 81 -7.27 -15.74 -1.38
CA ALA A 81 -8.42 -16.53 -0.97
C ALA A 81 -9.74 -15.90 -1.44
N LEU A 82 -9.87 -14.58 -1.31
CA LEU A 82 -11.04 -13.85 -1.80
C LEU A 82 -11.19 -13.96 -3.32
N TYR A 83 -10.07 -13.91 -4.06
CA TYR A 83 -10.07 -14.10 -5.50
C TYR A 83 -10.41 -15.54 -5.91
N THR A 84 -9.81 -16.56 -5.29
CA THR A 84 -10.10 -17.97 -5.66
C THR A 84 -11.49 -18.42 -5.25
N LEU A 85 -11.99 -18.00 -4.08
CA LEU A 85 -13.33 -18.34 -3.61
C LEU A 85 -14.42 -17.49 -4.29
N GLY A 86 -14.17 -16.19 -4.47
CA GLY A 86 -15.15 -15.24 -5.02
C GLY A 86 -15.11 -15.10 -6.54
N GLY A 87 -13.97 -15.37 -7.19
CA GLY A 87 -13.76 -15.10 -8.62
C GLY A 87 -14.63 -15.92 -9.58
N GLY A 88 -15.19 -17.04 -9.11
CA GLY A 88 -16.16 -17.85 -9.87
C GLY A 88 -17.63 -17.43 -9.69
N VAL A 89 -17.91 -16.47 -8.80
CA VAL A 89 -19.29 -16.06 -8.46
C VAL A 89 -19.75 -14.95 -9.40
N LEU A 90 -20.53 -15.31 -10.43
CA LEU A 90 -21.19 -14.34 -11.30
C LEU A 90 -22.53 -13.91 -10.70
N ILE A 91 -22.61 -12.67 -10.20
CA ILE A 91 -23.89 -12.06 -9.81
C ILE A 91 -24.47 -11.34 -11.04
N ALA A 92 -25.35 -12.02 -11.77
CA ALA A 92 -26.01 -11.47 -12.94
C ALA A 92 -27.26 -10.66 -12.58
N GLY A 93 -27.36 -9.42 -13.10
CA GLY A 93 -28.49 -8.51 -12.89
C GLY A 93 -28.44 -7.77 -11.54
N GLY A 94 -28.72 -6.46 -11.54
CA GLY A 94 -28.69 -5.57 -10.36
C GLY A 94 -27.72 -4.38 -10.51
N PRO A 95 -27.65 -3.45 -9.54
CA PRO A 95 -26.80 -2.25 -9.62
C PRO A 95 -25.31 -2.54 -9.32
N TRP A 96 -24.91 -3.80 -9.25
CA TRP A 96 -23.56 -4.25 -8.89
C TRP A 96 -22.52 -3.73 -9.89
N GLY A 97 -21.36 -3.31 -9.38
CA GLY A 97 -20.32 -2.68 -10.21
C GLY A 97 -20.56 -1.19 -10.53
N ARG A 98 -21.69 -0.61 -10.09
CA ARG A 98 -21.89 0.84 -10.05
C ARG A 98 -21.62 1.38 -8.65
N PRO A 99 -21.22 2.67 -8.52
CA PRO A 99 -20.92 3.26 -7.21
C PRO A 99 -22.02 3.04 -6.17
N GLY A 100 -23.30 3.20 -6.54
CA GLY A 100 -24.44 2.99 -5.65
C GLY A 100 -24.64 1.54 -5.22
N GLY A 101 -24.48 0.58 -6.12
CA GLY A 101 -24.59 -0.85 -5.78
C GLY A 101 -23.46 -1.31 -4.87
N ASN A 102 -22.23 -0.84 -5.10
CA ASN A 102 -21.09 -1.14 -4.25
C ASN A 102 -21.24 -0.52 -2.85
N LEU A 103 -21.76 0.72 -2.76
CA LEU A 103 -22.06 1.35 -1.48
C LEU A 103 -23.10 0.56 -0.68
N LEU A 104 -24.14 0.06 -1.34
CA LEU A 104 -25.16 -0.78 -0.73
C LEU A 104 -24.56 -2.10 -0.21
N LEU A 105 -23.70 -2.75 -1.02
CA LEU A 105 -22.97 -3.96 -0.63
C LEU A 105 -22.12 -3.73 0.62
N LEU A 106 -21.38 -2.62 0.66
CA LEU A 106 -20.58 -2.24 1.82
C LEU A 106 -21.47 -2.00 3.05
N ALA A 107 -22.55 -1.23 2.90
CA ALA A 107 -23.48 -0.94 4.00
C ALA A 107 -24.08 -2.23 4.60
N VAL A 108 -24.50 -3.17 3.75
CA VAL A 108 -25.02 -4.47 4.21
C VAL A 108 -23.93 -5.30 4.90
N GLY A 109 -22.72 -5.36 4.33
CA GLY A 109 -21.62 -6.13 4.93
C GLY A 109 -21.05 -5.55 6.23
N THR A 110 -21.45 -4.33 6.63
CA THR A 110 -21.01 -3.70 7.88
C THR A 110 -22.03 -3.85 9.03
N LEU A 111 -23.24 -4.35 8.75
CA LEU A 111 -24.29 -4.67 9.74
C LEU A 111 -24.17 -6.11 10.22
#